data_AF-N1V4I0-F1
#
_entry.id   AF-N1V4I0-F1
#
_cell.length_a   1.000
_cell.length_b   1.000
_cell.length_c   1.000
_cell.angle_alpha   90.00
_cell.angle_beta   90.00
_cell.angle_gamma   90.00
#
_symmetry.space_group_name_H-M   'P 1'
#
loop_
_entity.id
_entity.type
_entity.pdbx_description
1 polymer ?
#
loop_
_entity_poly.entity_id
_entity_poly.type
_entity_poly.pdbx_seq_one_letter_code
_entity_poly.pdbx_strand_id
1 'polypeptide(L)'
;MRTPTSPPDETPEPQGFGFRTGVRSEAVALGFAVFVLVLGTALLAVGAVILVNEGRWGYLLALAALELLFIAGFAAMVHMARKRHRPHSDPPPA
;
A
#
# COMPACT_ATOMS: atom_id res chain seq x y z
N MET A 1 -6.36 -34.07 -51.04
CA MET A 1 -7.29 -33.22 -50.27
C MET A 1 -7.14 -33.62 -48.81
N ARG A 2 -6.35 -32.90 -48.02
CA ARG A 2 -6.15 -33.19 -46.58
C ARG A 2 -7.16 -32.38 -45.80
N THR A 3 -7.98 -33.05 -45.01
CA THR A 3 -8.81 -32.43 -43.99
C THR A 3 -8.13 -32.69 -42.64
N PRO A 4 -7.57 -31.66 -41.99
CA PRO A 4 -7.35 -31.70 -40.55
C PRO A 4 -8.42 -30.84 -39.89
N THR A 5 -9.52 -31.45 -39.46
CA THR A 5 -10.50 -30.85 -38.56
C THR A 5 -10.24 -31.35 -37.15
N SER A 6 -9.40 -30.63 -36.42
CA SER A 6 -9.44 -30.56 -34.96
C SER A 6 -8.72 -29.26 -34.57
N PRO A 7 -9.44 -28.22 -34.13
CA PRO A 7 -8.77 -27.16 -33.37
C PRO A 7 -8.36 -27.75 -32.01
N PRO A 8 -7.07 -27.77 -31.66
CA PRO A 8 -6.67 -28.10 -30.31
C PRO A 8 -6.90 -26.87 -29.43
N ASP A 9 -7.57 -27.11 -28.30
CA ASP A 9 -7.39 -26.33 -27.06
C ASP A 9 -7.65 -24.83 -27.15
N GLU A 10 -8.90 -24.43 -27.41
CA GLU A 10 -9.41 -23.17 -26.86
C GLU A 10 -9.86 -23.40 -25.41
N THR A 11 -8.92 -23.82 -24.57
CA THR A 11 -9.06 -23.59 -23.13
C THR A 11 -9.04 -22.08 -22.99
N PRO A 12 -10.04 -21.41 -22.37
CA PRO A 12 -9.95 -19.99 -22.13
C PRO A 12 -8.68 -19.80 -21.30
N GLU A 13 -7.64 -19.19 -21.87
CA GLU A 13 -6.54 -18.70 -21.05
C GLU A 13 -7.23 -17.89 -19.97
N PRO A 14 -7.09 -18.24 -18.68
CA PRO A 14 -7.54 -17.35 -17.64
C PRO A 14 -6.72 -16.10 -17.92
N GLN A 15 -7.37 -15.05 -18.42
CA GLN A 15 -6.78 -13.74 -18.64
C GLN A 15 -6.28 -13.33 -17.27
N GLY A 16 -5.03 -13.70 -17.00
CA GLY A 16 -4.40 -13.57 -15.72
C GLY A 16 -4.43 -12.10 -15.43
N PHE A 17 -5.24 -11.74 -14.42
CA PHE A 17 -5.46 -10.40 -13.87
C PHE A 17 -4.51 -9.38 -14.48
N GLY A 18 -4.92 -8.81 -15.62
CA GLY A 18 -4.09 -7.91 -16.41
C GLY A 18 -3.47 -6.86 -15.50
N PHE A 19 -2.15 -6.95 -15.34
CA PHE A 19 -1.31 -6.22 -14.39
C PHE A 19 -1.26 -4.69 -14.62
N ARG A 20 -2.32 -4.09 -15.18
CA ARG A 20 -2.64 -2.66 -15.02
C ARG A 20 -3.41 -2.38 -13.72
N THR A 21 -3.96 -3.41 -13.07
CA THR A 21 -4.47 -3.31 -11.69
C THR A 21 -3.34 -3.01 -10.72
N GLY A 22 -2.11 -3.51 -10.94
CA GLY A 22 -0.97 -3.25 -10.06
C GLY A 22 -0.68 -1.76 -9.85
N VAL A 23 -0.58 -0.99 -10.94
CA VAL A 23 -0.16 0.42 -10.88
C VAL A 23 -1.27 1.34 -10.33
N ARG A 24 -2.54 1.06 -10.67
CA ARG A 24 -3.70 1.83 -10.15
C ARG A 24 -4.06 1.42 -8.73
N SER A 25 -3.94 0.14 -8.38
CA SER A 25 -4.13 -0.39 -7.02
C SER A 25 -3.03 0.08 -6.08
N GLU A 26 -1.78 0.18 -6.55
CA GLU A 26 -0.68 0.72 -5.73
C GLU A 26 -0.90 2.19 -5.37
N ALA A 27 -1.37 3.01 -6.31
CA ALA A 27 -1.75 4.40 -6.03
C ALA A 27 -2.94 4.51 -5.07
N VAL A 28 -3.95 3.65 -5.22
CA VAL A 28 -5.12 3.60 -4.31
C VAL A 28 -4.71 3.12 -2.91
N ALA A 29 -3.84 2.11 -2.81
CA ALA A 29 -3.32 1.60 -1.55
C ALA A 29 -2.50 2.67 -0.83
N LEU A 30 -1.66 3.42 -1.56
CA LEU A 30 -0.93 4.55 -1.01
C LEU A 30 -1.89 5.65 -0.54
N GLY A 31 -2.88 6.03 -1.35
CA GLY A 31 -3.88 7.03 -1.00
C GLY A 31 -4.71 6.64 0.23
N PHE A 32 -5.14 5.38 0.31
CA PHE A 32 -5.85 4.83 1.47
C PHE A 32 -4.97 4.86 2.71
N ALA A 33 -3.70 4.47 2.60
CA ALA A 33 -2.78 4.50 3.72
C ALA A 33 -2.55 5.95 4.22
N VAL A 34 -2.44 6.94 3.32
CA VAL A 34 -2.36 8.38 3.70
C VAL A 34 -3.66 8.80 4.40
N PHE A 35 -4.81 8.44 3.84
CA PHE A 35 -6.11 8.81 4.40
C PHE A 35 -6.28 8.26 5.82
N VAL A 36 -5.96 6.98 6.03
CA VAL A 36 -6.06 6.35 7.35
C VAL A 36 -5.04 6.96 8.32
N LEU A 37 -3.83 7.31 7.87
CA LEU A 37 -2.85 8.02 8.70
C LEU A 37 -3.43 9.37 9.16
N VAL A 38 -3.90 10.21 8.24
CA VAL A 38 -4.48 11.53 8.57
C VAL A 38 -5.68 11.38 9.51
N LEU A 39 -6.56 10.42 9.23
CA LEU A 39 -7.73 10.15 10.06
C LEU A 39 -7.32 9.69 11.46
N GLY A 40 -6.36 8.76 11.57
CA GLY A 40 -5.80 8.29 12.83
C GLY A 40 -5.19 9.42 13.65
N THR A 41 -4.34 10.24 13.04
CA THR A 41 -3.73 11.42 13.69
C THR A 41 -4.80 12.39 14.19
N ALA A 42 -5.86 12.64 13.42
CA ALA A 42 -6.97 13.49 13.86
C ALA A 42 -7.70 12.92 15.09
N LEU A 43 -7.98 11.61 15.11
CA LEU A 43 -8.59 10.97 16.28
C LEU A 43 -7.67 11.03 17.51
N LEU A 44 -6.37 10.79 17.34
CA LEU A 44 -5.39 10.86 18.42
C LEU A 44 -5.21 12.29 18.94
N ALA A 45 -5.28 13.30 18.08
CA ALA A 45 -5.28 14.70 18.50
C ALA A 45 -6.50 15.04 19.36
N VAL A 46 -7.70 14.60 18.97
CA VAL A 46 -8.92 14.79 19.77
C VAL A 46 -8.82 14.07 21.10
N GLY A 47 -8.36 12.82 21.10
CA GLY A 47 -8.13 12.05 22.32
C GLY A 47 -7.11 12.73 23.24
N ALA A 48 -6.03 13.30 22.68
CA ALA A 48 -5.01 14.00 23.45
C ALA A 48 -5.60 15.23 24.17
N VAL A 49 -6.39 16.05 23.48
CA VAL A 49 -7.04 17.23 24.07
C VAL A 49 -7.93 16.83 25.26
N ILE A 50 -8.73 15.76 25.10
CA ILE A 50 -9.61 15.25 26.16
C ILE A 50 -8.78 14.74 27.35
N LEU A 51 -7.77 13.89 27.10
CA LEU A 51 -6.96 13.27 28.15
C LEU A 51 -6.07 14.25 28.92
N VAL A 52 -5.59 15.33 28.27
CA VAL A 52 -4.90 16.43 28.95
C VAL A 52 -5.84 17.09 29.96
N ASN A 53 -7.11 17.27 29.59
CA ASN A 53 -8.12 17.87 30.47
C ASN A 53 -8.45 16.98 31.67
N GLU A 54 -8.44 15.66 31.51
CA GLU A 54 -8.59 14.71 32.64
C GLU A 54 -7.28 14.43 33.41
N GLY A 55 -6.15 15.04 33.05
CA GLY A 55 -4.87 14.87 33.75
C GLY A 55 -4.27 13.46 33.65
N ARG A 56 -4.70 12.64 32.67
CA ARG A 56 -4.27 11.24 32.55
C ARG A 56 -3.06 11.06 31.64
N TRP A 57 -1.89 11.47 32.13
CA TRP A 57 -0.61 11.43 31.41
C TRP A 57 -0.21 10.07 30.86
N GLY A 58 -0.52 8.97 31.57
CA GLY A 58 -0.17 7.62 31.10
C GLY A 58 -0.87 7.23 29.79
N TYR A 59 -2.13 7.64 29.62
CA TYR A 59 -2.85 7.37 28.38
C TYR A 59 -2.39 8.29 27.25
N LEU A 60 -1.93 9.52 27.54
CA LEU A 60 -1.31 10.39 26.54
C LEU A 60 -0.04 9.78 25.96
N LEU A 61 0.81 9.20 26.81
CA LEU A 61 2.00 8.48 26.36
C LEU A 61 1.65 7.27 25.49
N ALA A 62 0.63 6.49 25.88
CA ALA A 62 0.16 5.37 25.07
C ALA A 62 -0.39 5.84 23.71
N LEU A 63 -1.12 6.96 23.69
CA LEU A 63 -1.66 7.59 22.48
C LEU A 63 -0.53 8.04 21.53
N ALA A 64 0.50 8.69 22.09
CA ALA A 64 1.67 9.13 21.34
C ALA A 64 2.51 7.96 20.81
N ALA A 65 2.63 6.88 21.58
CA ALA A 65 3.31 5.66 21.11
C ALA A 65 2.56 5.02 19.92
N LEU A 66 1.23 5.04 19.95
CA LEU A 66 0.41 4.54 18.85
C LEU A 66 0.55 5.40 17.59
N GLU A 67 0.54 6.74 17.74
CA GLU A 67 0.83 7.69 16.65
C GLU A 67 2.18 7.40 16.00
N LEU A 68 3.24 7.25 16.82
CA LEU A 68 4.59 6.94 16.33
C LEU A 68 4.63 5.61 15.57
N LEU A 69 3.90 4.60 16.03
CA LEU A 69 3.78 3.32 15.34
C LEU A 69 3.13 3.49 13.96
N PHE A 70 2.09 4.33 13.89
CA PHE A 70 1.37 4.65 12.65
C PHE A 70 2.28 5.35 11.64
N ILE A 71 3.01 6.38 12.08
CA ILE A 71 3.98 7.12 11.27
C ILE A 71 5.10 6.19 10.79
N ALA A 72 5.63 5.33 11.67
CA ALA A 72 6.69 4.39 11.32
C ALA A 72 6.23 3.36 10.28
N GLY A 73 5.02 2.81 10.44
CA GLY A 73 4.42 1.90 9.45
C GLY A 73 4.26 2.58 8.09
N PHE A 74 3.80 3.83 8.07
CA PHE A 74 3.65 4.60 6.85
C PHE A 74 5.00 4.93 6.19
N ALA A 75 6.00 5.34 6.98
CA ALA A 75 7.35 5.59 6.49
C ALA A 75 7.99 4.34 5.90
N ALA A 76 7.80 3.17 6.53
CA ALA A 76 8.26 1.89 6.01
C ALA A 76 7.58 1.55 4.67
N MET A 77 6.27 1.78 4.56
CA MET A 77 5.51 1.56 3.33
C MET A 77 6.03 2.45 2.17
N VAL A 78 6.23 3.74 2.43
CA VAL A 78 6.80 4.68 1.44
C VAL A 78 8.21 4.26 1.03
N HIS A 79 9.01 3.77 1.98
CA HIS A 79 10.36 3.29 1.70
C HIS A 79 10.36 2.03 0.81
N MET A 80 9.40 1.11 1.01
CA MET A 80 9.21 -0.05 0.13
C MET A 80 8.74 0.36 -1.27
N ALA A 81 7.78 1.28 -1.38
CA ALA A 81 7.31 1.79 -2.67
C ALA A 81 8.44 2.42 -3.48
N ARG A 82 9.32 3.22 -2.86
CA ARG A 82 10.47 3.84 -3.56
C ARG A 82 11.50 2.81 -4.06
N LYS A 83 11.75 1.73 -3.30
CA LYS A 83 12.73 0.70 -3.70
C LYS A 83 12.29 -0.12 -4.93
N ARG A 84 10.98 -0.21 -5.21
CA ARG A 84 10.45 -0.88 -6.41
C ARG A 84 10.77 -0.17 -7.72
N HIS A 85 11.20 1.09 -7.70
CA HIS A 85 11.45 1.89 -8.90
C HIS A 85 12.92 1.98 -9.31
N ARG A 86 13.79 1.05 -8.90
CA ARG A 86 15.10 0.94 -9.56
C ARG A 86 14.92 0.22 -10.90
N PRO A 87 15.09 0.90 -12.05
CA PRO A 87 15.09 0.23 -13.34
C PRO A 87 16.31 -0.70 -13.36
N HIS A 88 16.10 -1.96 -13.74
CA HIS A 88 17.20 -2.82 -14.14
C HIS A 88 17.82 -2.16 -15.38
N SER A 89 19.00 -1.57 -15.21
CA SER A 89 19.79 -1.08 -16.32
C SER A 89 20.35 -2.30 -17.06
N ASP A 90 19.68 -2.70 -18.14
CA ASP A 90 20.24 -3.70 -19.06
C ASP A 90 21.61 -3.22 -19.56
N PRO A 91 22.64 -4.08 -19.56
CA PRO A 91 23.93 -3.73 -20.11
C PRO A 91 23.82 -3.53 -21.64
N PRO A 92 24.60 -2.60 -22.23
CA PRO A 92 24.53 -2.31 -23.65
C PRO A 92 24.92 -3.55 -24.48
N PRO A 93 24.25 -3.82 -25.62
CA PRO A 93 24.67 -4.88 -26.52
C PRO A 93 26.06 -4.55 -27.09
N ALA A 94 26.95 -5.54 -27.04
CA ALA A 94 28.34 -5.49 -27.52
C ALA A 94 28.42 -5.44 -29.05
#